data_AF-A0A962X3I3-F1
#
_entry.id   AF-A0A962X3I3-F1
#
_cell.length_a   1.000
_cell.length_b   1.000
_cell.length_c   1.000
_cell.angle_alpha   90.00
_cell.angle_beta   90.00
_cell.angle_gamma   90.00
#
_symmetry.space_group_name_H-M   'P 1'
#
loop_
_entity.id
_entity.type
_entity.pdbx_description
1 polymer ?
#
loop_
_entity_poly.entity_id
_entity_poly.type
_entity_poly.pdbx_seq_one_letter_code
_entity_poly.pdbx_strand_id
1 'polypeptide(L)'
;MRQQASWYRWEAQDLLLNLRIQPRASQDQFVSPLGDCYKVSITAPPVEGKANTHLIAFLADSFGVNRRQVRLVTGANSRNKGVRITNPQRIPAALSPL
;
A
#
# COMPACT_ATOMS: atom_id res chain seq x y z
N MET A 1 -18.88 17.93 11.70
CA MET A 1 -17.95 16.86 12.13
C MET A 1 -17.23 16.35 10.89
N ARG A 2 -15.98 16.75 10.67
CA ARG A 2 -15.21 16.35 9.47
C ARG A 2 -14.79 14.90 9.65
N GLN A 3 -15.40 13.99 8.90
CA GLN A 3 -14.83 12.65 8.74
C GLN A 3 -13.45 12.85 8.13
N GLN A 4 -12.38 12.60 8.89
CA GLN A 4 -11.04 12.53 8.33
C GLN A 4 -11.04 11.33 7.40
N ALA A 5 -10.91 11.59 6.11
CA ALA A 5 -10.77 10.53 5.15
C ALA A 5 -9.36 9.94 5.33
N SER A 6 -9.31 8.78 5.98
CA SER A 6 -8.07 8.10 6.33
C SER A 6 -7.66 7.19 5.18
N TRP A 7 -6.41 7.31 4.76
CA TRP A 7 -5.77 6.41 3.81
C TRP A 7 -5.46 5.04 4.39
N TYR A 8 -5.79 4.82 5.66
CA TYR A 8 -5.70 3.54 6.33
C TYR A 8 -6.87 3.32 7.29
N ARG A 9 -7.07 2.05 7.67
CA ARG A 9 -7.89 1.66 8.82
C ARG A 9 -7.44 0.31 9.35
N TRP A 10 -7.65 0.09 10.64
CA TRP A 10 -7.45 -1.20 11.29
C TRP A 10 -8.78 -1.96 11.33
N GLU A 11 -8.74 -3.24 10.95
CA GLU A 11 -9.85 -4.20 11.09
C GLU A 11 -9.35 -5.37 11.93
N ALA A 12 -9.67 -5.36 13.23
CA ALA A 12 -9.06 -6.24 14.22
C ALA A 12 -7.52 -6.17 14.18
N GLN A 13 -6.85 -7.22 13.71
CA GLN A 13 -5.39 -7.32 13.59
C GLN A 13 -4.87 -6.97 12.19
N ASP A 14 -5.76 -6.68 11.23
CA ASP A 14 -5.39 -6.45 9.85
C ASP A 14 -5.39 -4.95 9.53
N LEU A 15 -4.42 -4.54 8.73
CA LEU A 15 -4.28 -3.16 8.28
C LEU A 15 -4.78 -3.05 6.83
N LEU A 16 -5.74 -2.16 6.60
CA LEU A 16 -6.21 -1.83 5.27
C LEU A 16 -5.65 -0.47 4.86
N LEU A 17 -5.09 -0.41 3.66
CA LEU A 17 -4.45 0.76 3.07
C LEU A 17 -5.09 1.10 1.74
N ASN A 18 -5.36 2.39 1.55
CA ASN A 18 -5.69 2.98 0.26
C ASN A 18 -4.41 3.60 -0.29
N LEU A 19 -3.90 3.09 -1.40
CA LEU A 19 -2.62 3.50 -1.98
C LEU A 19 -2.82 4.08 -3.37
N ARG A 20 -2.06 5.12 -3.70
CA ARG A 20 -1.95 5.61 -5.08
C ARG A 20 -0.55 5.31 -5.62
N ILE A 21 -0.50 4.45 -6.63
CA ILE A 21 0.74 3.94 -7.21
C ILE A 21 1.28 4.87 -8.29
N GLN A 22 2.52 5.31 -8.11
CA GLN A 22 3.32 5.96 -9.14
C GLN A 22 4.32 4.93 -9.71
N PRO A 23 4.06 4.38 -10.91
CA PRO A 23 4.97 3.44 -11.55
C PRO A 23 6.19 4.15 -12.17
N ARG A 24 7.20 3.37 -12.57
CA ARG A 24 8.45 3.85 -13.19
C ARG A 24 9.20 4.90 -12.36
N ALA A 25 9.16 4.77 -11.04
CA ALA A 25 9.99 5.59 -10.16
C ALA A 25 11.45 5.12 -10.18
N SER A 26 12.36 5.97 -9.68
CA SER A 26 13.77 5.61 -9.49
C SER A 26 13.98 4.59 -8.36
N GLN A 27 13.05 4.53 -7.40
CA GLN A 27 13.11 3.63 -6.25
C GLN A 27 11.71 3.33 -5.69
N ASP A 28 11.58 2.20 -4.99
CA ASP A 28 10.37 1.80 -4.29
C ASP A 28 10.30 2.51 -2.93
N GLN A 29 9.26 3.31 -2.71
CA GLN A 29 9.14 4.08 -1.46
C GLN A 29 7.72 4.53 -1.16
N PHE A 30 7.46 4.70 0.14
CA PHE A 30 6.35 5.51 0.66
C PHE A 30 6.70 6.99 0.45
N VAL A 31 5.84 7.73 -0.25
CA VAL A 31 6.11 9.12 -0.63
C VAL A 31 5.43 10.12 0.31
N SER A 32 4.10 10.11 0.34
CA SER A 32 3.33 11.09 1.10
C SER A 32 1.85 10.70 1.19
N PRO A 33 1.10 11.19 2.19
CA PRO A 33 -0.35 11.21 2.13
C PRO A 33 -0.86 12.02 0.93
N LEU A 34 -2.00 11.63 0.38
CA LEU A 34 -2.67 12.27 -0.75
C LEU A 34 -4.19 12.08 -0.61
N GLY A 35 -4.84 12.99 0.12
CA GLY A 35 -6.25 12.86 0.47
C GLY A 35 -6.51 11.53 1.18
N ASP A 36 -7.44 10.75 0.63
CA ASP A 36 -7.92 9.47 1.17
C ASP A 36 -7.00 8.29 0.79
N CYS A 37 -5.83 8.57 0.21
CA CYS A 37 -4.85 7.58 -0.21
C CYS A 37 -3.44 7.97 0.25
N TYR A 38 -2.54 7.00 0.31
CA TYR A 38 -1.11 7.24 0.49
C TYR A 38 -0.37 6.98 -0.82
N LYS A 39 0.43 7.94 -1.26
CA LYS A 39 1.21 7.83 -2.49
C LYS A 39 2.40 6.89 -2.27
N VAL A 40 2.49 5.88 -3.12
CA VAL A 40 3.60 4.91 -3.14
C VAL A 40 4.20 4.92 -4.54
N SER A 41 5.52 5.05 -4.59
CA SER A 41 6.28 4.94 -5.82
C SER A 41 6.82 3.53 -5.95
N ILE A 42 6.71 2.95 -7.15
CA ILE A 42 7.36 1.67 -7.47
C ILE A 42 8.14 1.78 -8.78
N THR A 43 9.25 1.06 -8.86
CA THR A 43 10.10 0.99 -10.07
C THR A 43 9.42 0.20 -11.19
N ALA A 44 8.55 -0.77 -10.83
CA ALA A 44 7.86 -1.61 -11.80
C ALA A 44 7.04 -0.77 -12.81
N PRO A 45 7.07 -1.15 -14.10
CA PRO A 45 6.26 -0.49 -15.11
C PRO A 45 4.77 -0.82 -14.90
N PRO A 46 3.85 0.03 -15.40
CA PRO A 46 2.40 -0.22 -15.32
C PRO A 46 1.94 -1.23 -16.38
N VAL A 47 2.69 -2.32 -16.53
CA VAL A 47 2.30 -3.45 -17.38
C VAL A 47 1.46 -4.39 -16.52
N GLU A 48 0.43 -4.97 -17.13
CA GLU A 48 -0.55 -5.82 -16.48
C GLU A 48 0.12 -6.88 -15.58
N GLY A 49 -0.37 -6.99 -14.34
CA GLY A 49 0.14 -7.91 -13.32
C GLY A 49 1.46 -7.52 -12.66
N LYS A 50 2.45 -6.98 -13.39
CA LYS A 50 3.79 -6.69 -12.86
C LYS A 50 3.78 -5.67 -11.71
N ALA A 51 3.01 -4.60 -11.86
CA ALA A 51 2.86 -3.58 -10.81
C ALA A 51 2.22 -4.15 -9.53
N ASN A 52 1.25 -5.07 -9.65
CA ASN A 52 0.57 -5.67 -8.52
C ASN A 52 1.51 -6.62 -7.75
N THR A 53 2.19 -7.52 -8.48
CA THR A 53 3.16 -8.45 -7.87
C THR A 53 4.29 -7.69 -7.18
N HIS A 54 4.79 -6.63 -7.80
CA HIS A 54 5.86 -5.84 -7.22
C HIS A 54 5.42 -5.07 -5.98
N LEU A 55 4.23 -4.43 -6.03
CA LEU A 55 3.64 -3.77 -4.87
C LEU A 55 3.45 -4.74 -3.70
N ILE A 56 2.93 -5.94 -3.96
CA ILE A 56 2.73 -6.97 -2.92
C ILE A 56 4.05 -7.34 -2.26
N ALA A 57 5.11 -7.52 -3.04
CA ALA A 57 6.44 -7.82 -2.52
C ALA A 57 6.98 -6.66 -1.66
N PHE A 58 6.95 -5.43 -2.19
CA PHE A 58 7.40 -4.23 -1.48
C PHE A 58 6.69 -4.04 -0.13
N LEU A 59 5.36 -4.21 -0.10
CA LEU A 59 4.58 -4.10 1.14
C LEU A 59 4.85 -5.26 2.10
N ALA A 60 4.94 -6.48 1.61
CA ALA A 60 5.24 -7.64 2.46
C ALA A 60 6.58 -7.44 3.20
N ASP A 61 7.61 -7.05 2.44
CA ASP A 61 8.92 -6.75 2.99
C ASP A 61 8.82 -5.59 3.97
N SER A 62 8.19 -4.48 3.61
CA SER A 62 8.06 -3.27 4.45
C SER A 62 7.40 -3.52 5.82
N PHE A 63 6.35 -4.34 5.84
CA PHE A 63 5.56 -4.64 7.04
C PHE A 63 6.02 -5.91 7.77
N GLY A 64 7.04 -6.60 7.26
CA GLY A 64 7.60 -7.80 7.89
C GLY A 64 6.68 -9.01 7.86
N VAL A 65 5.90 -9.16 6.79
CA VAL A 65 4.95 -10.28 6.62
C VAL A 65 5.25 -11.06 5.35
N ASN A 66 4.65 -12.23 5.20
CA ASN A 66 4.74 -12.98 3.95
C ASN A 66 3.88 -12.36 2.85
N ARG A 67 4.26 -12.54 1.57
CA ARG A 67 3.47 -12.07 0.42
C ARG A 67 2.01 -12.54 0.42
N ARG A 68 1.74 -13.73 0.98
CA ARG A 68 0.37 -14.29 1.09
C ARG A 68 -0.53 -13.51 2.07
N GLN A 69 0.08 -12.77 3.00
CA GLN A 69 -0.61 -11.89 3.95
C GLN A 69 -0.89 -10.51 3.37
N VAL A 70 -0.40 -10.20 2.17
CA VAL A 70 -0.69 -8.95 1.47
C VAL A 70 -1.63 -9.25 0.32
N ARG A 71 -2.85 -8.71 0.37
CA ARG A 71 -3.87 -8.93 -0.65
C ARG A 71 -4.40 -7.63 -1.22
N LEU A 72 -4.55 -7.60 -2.53
CA LEU A 72 -5.26 -6.53 -3.20
C LEU A 72 -6.77 -6.73 -2.99
N VAL A 73 -7.42 -5.75 -2.36
CA VAL A 73 -8.88 -5.73 -2.12
C VAL A 73 -9.58 -5.04 -3.29
N THR A 74 -9.02 -3.96 -3.81
CA THR A 74 -9.61 -3.19 -4.91
C THR A 74 -8.55 -2.63 -5.86
N GLY A 75 -8.99 -2.29 -7.08
CA GLY A 75 -8.17 -1.51 -8.01
C GLY A 75 -7.11 -2.31 -8.77
N ALA A 76 -7.33 -3.61 -9.03
CA ALA A 76 -6.37 -4.45 -9.76
C ALA A 76 -5.87 -3.83 -11.08
N ASN A 77 -6.76 -3.10 -11.79
CA ASN A 77 -6.49 -2.42 -13.06
C ASN A 77 -6.35 -0.89 -12.93
N SER A 78 -6.33 -0.35 -11.70
CA SER A 78 -6.21 1.10 -11.42
C SER A 78 -4.88 1.44 -10.76
N ARG A 79 -4.49 2.71 -10.77
CA ARG A 79 -3.37 3.20 -9.94
C ARG A 79 -3.76 3.35 -8.47
N ASN A 80 -5.06 3.43 -8.16
CA ASN A 80 -5.54 3.42 -6.79
C ASN A 80 -5.76 1.96 -6.39
N LYS A 81 -5.12 1.53 -5.30
CA LYS A 81 -5.14 0.15 -4.80
C LYS A 81 -5.67 0.16 -3.38
N GLY A 82 -6.69 -0.66 -3.11
CA GLY A 82 -7.00 -1.07 -1.75
C GLY A 82 -6.17 -2.31 -1.42
N VAL A 83 -5.38 -2.28 -0.36
CA VAL A 83 -4.53 -3.39 0.07
C VAL A 83 -4.87 -3.75 1.51
N ARG A 84 -4.96 -5.05 1.79
CA ARG A 84 -5.06 -5.60 3.14
C ARG A 84 -3.77 -6.31 3.50
N ILE A 85 -3.25 -6.02 4.69
CA ILE A 85 -2.07 -6.63 5.27
C ILE A 85 -2.53 -7.35 6.53
N THR A 86 -2.46 -8.68 6.53
CA THR A 86 -2.88 -9.50 7.67
C THR A 86 -1.79 -9.55 8.72
N ASN A 87 -2.11 -9.10 9.94
CA ASN A 87 -1.22 -9.08 11.10
C ASN A 87 0.20 -8.53 10.79
N PRO A 88 0.34 -7.24 10.43
CA PRO A 88 1.64 -6.62 10.16
C PRO A 88 2.56 -6.72 11.37
N GLN A 89 3.82 -7.10 11.16
CA GLN A 89 4.79 -7.29 12.25
C GLN A 89 5.55 -6.01 12.61
N ARG A 90 5.57 -5.04 11.69
CA ARG A 90 6.14 -3.71 11.91
C ARG A 90 5.46 -2.67 11.03
N ILE A 91 5.60 -1.41 11.42
CA ILE A 91 5.13 -0.27 10.66
C ILE A 91 6.33 0.53 10.12
N PRO A 92 6.41 0.76 8.79
CA PRO A 92 7.43 1.64 8.23
C PRO A 92 7.34 3.06 8.80
N ALA A 93 8.47 3.63 9.21
CA ALA A 93 8.52 4.96 9.83
C ALA A 93 7.90 6.07 8.96
N ALA A 94 7.95 5.92 7.62
CA ALA A 94 7.35 6.85 6.67
C ALA A 94 5.82 6.93 6.75
N LEU A 95 5.17 5.94 7.38
CA LEU A 95 3.73 5.87 7.52
C LEU A 95 3.22 6.38 8.87
N SER A 96 4.09 6.88 9.76
CA SER A 96 3.65 7.47 11.02
C SER A 96 2.84 8.76 10.80
N PRO A 97 1.76 9.00 11.57
CA PRO A 97 1.16 8.09 12.57
C PRO A 97 0.16 7.11 11.91
N LEU A 98 0.48 5.81 12.00
CA LEU A 98 -0.40 4.67 11.68
C LEU A 98 -0.90 4.00 12.97
#